data_AF-R4WDS5-F1
#
_entry.id   AF-R4WDS5-F1
#
_cell.length_a   1.000
_cell.length_b   1.000
_cell.length_c   1.000
_cell.angle_alpha   90.00
_cell.angle_beta   90.00
_cell.angle_gamma   90.00
#
_symmetry.space_group_name_H-M   'P 1'
#
loop_
_entity.id
_entity.type
_entity.pdbx_description
1 polymer ?
#
loop_
_entity_poly.entity_id
_entity_poly.type
_entity_poly.pdbx_seq_one_letter_code
_entity_poly.pdbx_strand_id
1 'polypeptide(L)'
;MSDDDQENAEKRAHHNALERKRRDHIKDSFNSLRDAVPSLQGEKSVSRAQILKKAADYIQLMRKKNNTHQQDIADLKRQNSLLEAQIRTLERTRSVVMAPSTPQQNQNNERYSQDYDLDSVSDSDSSESSDGSEHRNKKLKVNELC
;
A
#
# COMPACT_ATOMS: atom_id res chain seq x y z
N MET A 1 28.29 -53.58 -20.05
CA MET A 1 27.26 -52.57 -19.75
C MET A 1 26.26 -52.66 -20.90
N SER A 2 25.00 -52.98 -20.64
CA SER A 2 23.97 -52.97 -21.69
C SER A 2 23.56 -51.53 -22.03
N ASP A 3 23.04 -51.31 -23.23
CA ASP A 3 22.53 -50.00 -23.65
C ASP A 3 21.38 -49.51 -22.74
N ASP A 4 20.59 -50.43 -22.18
CA ASP A 4 19.54 -50.13 -21.19
C ASP A 4 20.08 -49.53 -19.88
N ASP A 5 21.26 -49.97 -19.43
CA ASP A 5 21.90 -49.43 -18.21
C ASP A 5 22.35 -47.99 -18.42
N GLN A 6 22.79 -47.65 -19.64
CA GLN A 6 23.22 -46.32 -20.03
C GLN A 6 22.04 -45.35 -20.10
N GLU A 7 20.93 -45.75 -20.72
CA GLU A 7 19.71 -44.93 -20.78
C GLU A 7 19.15 -44.63 -19.37
N ASN A 8 19.17 -45.62 -18.47
CA ASN A 8 18.71 -45.42 -17.09
C ASN A 8 19.67 -44.52 -16.28
N ALA A 9 20.97 -44.56 -16.56
CA ALA A 9 21.93 -43.62 -15.97
C ALA A 9 21.67 -42.19 -16.44
N GLU A 10 21.37 -41.99 -17.72
CA GLU A 10 21.07 -40.68 -18.30
C GLU A 10 19.78 -40.07 -17.74
N LYS A 11 18.70 -40.86 -17.63
CA LYS A 11 17.44 -40.42 -16.98
C LYS A 11 17.67 -39.97 -15.54
N ARG A 12 18.46 -40.71 -14.76
CA ARG A 12 18.82 -40.33 -13.39
C ARG A 12 19.67 -39.06 -13.34
N ALA A 13 20.63 -38.90 -14.25
CA ALA A 13 21.45 -37.70 -14.34
C ALA A 13 20.61 -36.46 -14.66
N HIS A 14 19.70 -36.57 -15.63
CA HIS A 14 18.78 -35.50 -16.00
C HIS A 14 17.86 -35.09 -14.83
N HIS A 15 17.26 -36.07 -14.14
CA HIS A 15 16.44 -35.80 -12.95
C HIS A 15 17.23 -35.08 -11.85
N ASN A 16 18.47 -35.53 -11.57
CA ASN A 16 19.34 -34.89 -10.58
C ASN A 16 19.73 -33.46 -10.96
N ALA A 17 19.90 -33.17 -12.26
CA ALA A 17 20.17 -31.84 -12.77
C ALA A 17 18.97 -30.90 -12.55
N LEU A 18 17.77 -31.37 -12.88
CA LEU A 18 16.53 -30.61 -12.66
C LEU A 18 16.29 -30.29 -11.18
N GLU A 19 16.47 -31.27 -10.30
CA GLU A 19 16.26 -31.05 -8.87
C GLU A 19 17.32 -30.09 -8.28
N ARG A 20 18.56 -30.12 -8.79
CA ARG A 20 19.57 -29.12 -8.41
C ARG A 20 19.13 -27.70 -8.77
N LYS A 21 18.66 -27.49 -10.01
CA LYS A 21 18.12 -26.21 -10.46
C LYS A 21 16.96 -25.75 -9.57
N ARG A 22 16.05 -26.65 -9.20
CA ARG A 22 14.94 -26.36 -8.28
C ARG A 22 15.44 -25.91 -6.91
N ARG A 23 16.43 -26.62 -6.34
CA ARG A 23 17.02 -26.27 -5.04
C ARG A 23 17.74 -24.92 -5.06
N ASP A 24 18.40 -24.59 -6.16
CA ASP A 24 19.07 -23.30 -6.33
C ASP A 24 18.05 -22.16 -6.37
N HIS A 25 16.96 -22.29 -7.12
CA HIS A 25 15.87 -21.31 -7.10
C HIS A 25 15.27 -21.12 -5.69
N ILE A 26 15.06 -22.20 -4.94
CA ILE A 26 14.56 -22.11 -3.55
C ILE A 26 15.58 -21.37 -2.67
N LYS A 27 16.87 -21.67 -2.82
CA LYS A 27 17.94 -20.98 -2.09
C LYS A 27 17.91 -19.48 -2.36
N ASP A 28 17.74 -19.08 -3.61
CA ASP A 28 17.63 -17.67 -3.99
C ASP A 28 16.40 -17.01 -3.36
N SER A 29 15.23 -17.67 -3.40
CA SER A 29 14.03 -17.19 -2.70
C SER A 29 14.23 -17.01 -1.19
N PHE A 30 14.97 -17.91 -0.54
CA PHE A 30 15.33 -17.76 0.88
C PHE A 30 16.27 -16.58 1.14
N ASN A 31 17.21 -16.32 0.22
CA ASN A 31 18.09 -15.15 0.32
C ASN A 31 17.28 -13.86 0.17
N SER A 32 16.41 -13.76 -0.84
CA SER A 32 15.53 -12.60 -1.03
C SER A 32 14.61 -12.37 0.17
N LEU A 33 14.05 -13.44 0.75
CA LEU A 33 13.22 -13.34 1.94
C LEU A 33 14.02 -12.83 3.15
N ARG A 34 15.24 -13.32 3.33
CA ARG A 34 16.13 -12.88 4.40
C ARG A 34 16.43 -11.38 4.28
N ASP A 35 16.77 -10.92 3.08
CA ASP A 35 17.12 -9.52 2.82
C ASP A 35 15.93 -8.57 3.03
N ALA A 36 14.70 -9.05 2.81
CA ALA A 36 13.47 -8.30 3.05
C ALA A 36 13.08 -8.17 4.53
N VAL A 37 13.67 -8.96 5.43
CA VAL A 37 13.36 -8.94 6.86
C VAL A 37 14.45 -8.16 7.62
N PRO A 38 14.18 -6.95 8.15
CA PRO A 38 15.21 -6.09 8.73
C PRO A 38 16.02 -6.74 9.85
N SER A 39 15.39 -7.58 10.67
CA SER A 39 16.06 -8.27 11.79
C SER A 39 17.09 -9.33 11.38
N LEU A 40 17.14 -9.72 10.10
CA LEU A 40 18.05 -10.74 9.57
C LEU A 40 19.17 -10.14 8.69
N GLN A 41 19.13 -8.83 8.46
CA GLN A 41 20.13 -8.12 7.68
C GLN A 41 21.46 -8.10 8.44
N GLY A 42 22.57 -8.36 7.75
CA GLY A 42 23.92 -8.38 8.35
C GLY A 42 24.32 -9.67 9.06
N GLU A 43 23.41 -10.63 9.25
CA GLU A 43 23.70 -11.85 10.02
C GLU A 43 24.34 -12.95 9.15
N LYS A 44 25.66 -13.19 9.26
CA LYS A 44 26.43 -14.00 8.28
C LYS A 44 25.85 -15.39 7.95
N SER A 45 25.16 -16.03 8.89
CA SER A 45 24.52 -17.33 8.69
C SER A 45 23.20 -17.43 9.44
N VAL A 46 22.08 -17.49 8.71
CA VAL A 46 20.73 -17.67 9.28
C VAL A 46 20.15 -18.98 8.75
N SER A 47 19.62 -19.81 9.64
CA SER A 47 18.98 -21.07 9.22
C SER A 47 17.64 -20.81 8.50
N ARG A 48 17.23 -21.71 7.60
CA ARG A 48 15.94 -21.62 6.90
C ARG A 48 14.75 -21.51 7.88
N ALA A 49 14.79 -22.26 8.97
CA ALA A 49 13.76 -22.22 10.01
C ALA A 49 13.68 -20.84 10.69
N GLN A 50 14.83 -20.22 10.98
CA GLN A 50 14.88 -18.86 11.54
C GLN A 50 14.38 -17.81 10.54
N ILE A 51 14.72 -17.93 9.25
CA ILE A 51 14.21 -17.03 8.21
C ILE A 51 12.69 -17.05 8.20
N LEU A 52 12.07 -18.24 8.16
CA LEU A 52 10.61 -18.38 8.18
C LEU A 52 9.99 -17.81 9.46
N LYS A 53 10.58 -18.10 10.63
CA LYS A 53 10.08 -17.61 11.91
C LYS A 53 10.11 -16.08 11.99
N LYS A 54 11.26 -15.47 11.67
CA LYS A 54 11.43 -14.01 11.70
C LYS A 54 10.59 -13.30 10.64
N ALA A 55 10.39 -13.92 9.47
CA ALA A 55 9.46 -13.39 8.46
C ALA A 55 8.01 -13.38 8.97
N ALA A 56 7.56 -14.46 9.60
CA ALA A 56 6.22 -14.54 10.18
C ALA A 56 6.03 -13.48 11.29
N ASP A 57 7.00 -13.37 12.20
CA ASP A 57 7.02 -12.36 13.26
C ASP A 57 6.96 -10.93 12.67
N TYR A 58 7.72 -10.68 11.60
CA TYR A 58 7.77 -9.37 10.95
C TYR A 58 6.46 -9.01 10.25
N ILE A 59 5.79 -9.97 9.60
CA ILE A 59 4.45 -9.75 9.02
C ILE A 59 3.44 -9.38 10.10
N GLN A 60 3.44 -10.09 11.24
CA GLN A 60 2.56 -9.78 12.36
C GLN A 60 2.83 -8.39 12.94
N LEU A 61 4.11 -8.05 13.13
CA LEU A 61 4.53 -6.73 13.59
C LEU A 61 4.05 -5.63 12.63
N MET A 62 4.26 -5.82 11.33
CA MET A 62 3.88 -4.81 10.34
C MET A 62 2.36 -4.62 10.23
N ARG A 63 1.58 -5.70 10.34
CA ARG A 63 0.11 -5.61 10.44
C ARG A 63 -0.31 -4.76 11.64
N LYS A 64 0.27 -5.01 12.82
CA LYS A 64 -0.02 -4.21 14.02
C LYS A 64 0.36 -2.74 13.83
N LYS A 65 1.55 -2.46 13.30
CA LYS A 65 2.01 -1.09 13.04
C LYS A 65 1.11 -0.35 12.04
N ASN A 66 0.72 -1.01 10.95
CA ASN A 66 -0.19 -0.42 9.97
C ASN A 66 -1.55 -0.10 10.58
N ASN A 67 -2.11 -0.98 11.43
CA ASN A 67 -3.37 -0.71 12.14
C ASN A 67 -3.26 0.50 13.08
N THR A 68 -2.17 0.61 13.84
CA THR A 68 -1.93 1.78 14.69
C THR A 68 -1.84 3.06 13.86
N HIS A 69 -1.06 3.06 12.78
CA HIS A 69 -0.97 4.22 11.89
C HIS A 69 -2.32 4.58 11.24
N GLN A 70 -3.13 3.58 10.90
CA GLN A 70 -4.46 3.82 10.34
C GLN A 70 -5.39 4.48 11.36
N GLN A 71 -5.27 4.11 12.65
CA GLN A 71 -5.98 4.75 13.75
C GLN A 71 -5.50 6.19 13.96
N ASP A 72 -4.18 6.40 14.00
CA ASP A 72 -3.59 7.74 14.14
C ASP A 72 -4.07 8.68 13.01
N ILE A 73 -4.11 8.18 11.77
CA ILE A 73 -4.64 8.91 10.61
C ILE A 73 -6.11 9.26 10.81
N ALA A 74 -6.93 8.33 11.30
CA ALA A 74 -8.35 8.58 11.54
C ALA A 74 -8.58 9.64 12.62
N ASP A 75 -7.82 9.56 13.71
CA ASP A 75 -7.90 10.51 14.82
C ASP A 75 -7.44 11.90 14.41
N LEU A 76 -6.34 12.02 13.66
CA LEU A 76 -5.85 13.29 13.11
C LEU A 76 -6.85 13.91 12.12
N LYS A 77 -7.47 13.10 11.25
CA LYS A 77 -8.52 13.58 10.35
C LYS A 77 -9.73 14.12 11.10
N ARG A 78 -10.14 13.44 12.18
CA ARG A 78 -11.24 13.92 13.04
C ARG A 78 -10.87 15.23 13.72
N GLN A 79 -9.67 15.35 14.27
CA GLN A 79 -9.19 16.58 14.91
C GLN A 79 -9.13 17.75 13.92
N ASN A 80 -8.57 17.52 12.72
CA ASN A 80 -8.53 18.54 11.66
C ASN A 80 -9.94 19.01 11.28
N SER A 81 -10.88 18.10 11.10
CA SER A 81 -12.28 18.46 10.78
C SER A 81 -12.92 19.34 11.86
N LEU A 82 -12.68 19.04 13.15
CA LEU A 82 -13.17 19.85 14.26
C LEU A 82 -12.53 21.24 14.28
N LEU A 83 -11.22 21.33 14.08
CA LEU A 83 -10.50 22.60 14.04
C LEU A 83 -10.94 23.46 12.85
N GLU A 84 -11.09 22.87 11.67
CA GLU A 84 -11.61 23.55 10.49
C GLU A 84 -13.04 24.07 10.72
N ALA A 85 -13.91 23.30 11.40
CA ALA A 85 -15.25 23.76 11.75
C ALA A 85 -15.22 24.95 12.73
N GLN A 86 -14.29 24.95 13.68
CA GLN A 86 -14.09 26.08 14.59
C GLN A 86 -13.60 27.31 13.85
N ILE A 87 -12.60 27.17 12.97
CA ILE A 87 -12.08 28.25 12.13
C ILE A 87 -13.21 28.87 11.31
N ARG A 88 -13.99 28.06 10.57
CA ARG A 88 -15.14 28.54 9.78
C ARG A 88 -16.15 29.33 10.62
N THR A 89 -16.40 28.89 11.84
CA THR A 89 -17.33 29.57 12.75
C THR A 89 -16.77 30.92 13.21
N LEU A 90 -15.50 30.97 13.58
CA LEU A 90 -14.82 32.20 14.01
C LEU A 90 -14.65 33.21 12.87
N GLU A 91 -14.39 32.75 11.65
CA GLU A 91 -14.35 33.60 10.46
C GLU A 91 -15.72 34.22 10.16
N ARG A 92 -16.81 33.45 10.34
CA ARG A 92 -18.18 33.97 10.23
C ARG A 92 -18.50 34.99 11.31
N THR A 93 -18.14 34.77 12.57
CA THR A 93 -18.41 35.75 13.63
C THR A 93 -17.55 37.01 13.45
N ARG A 94 -16.29 36.87 13.05
CA ARG A 94 -15.40 38.02 12.76
C ARG A 94 -15.91 38.86 11.59
N SER A 95 -16.37 38.25 10.51
CA SER A 95 -16.93 38.98 9.37
C SER A 95 -18.22 39.73 9.72
N VAL A 96 -19.04 39.21 10.65
CA VAL A 96 -20.23 39.91 11.17
C VAL A 96 -19.85 41.12 12.04
N VAL A 97 -18.80 41.02 12.86
CA VAL A 97 -18.39 42.10 13.78
C VAL A 97 -17.61 43.22 13.07
N MET A 98 -17.01 42.95 11.91
CA MET A 98 -16.22 43.92 11.13
C MET A 98 -16.96 44.51 9.92
N ALA A 99 -18.25 44.21 9.72
CA ALA A 99 -19.05 44.82 8.66
C ALA A 99 -19.33 46.30 8.99
N PRO A 100 -18.81 47.29 8.24
CA PRO A 100 -19.14 48.69 8.46
C PRO A 100 -20.58 48.94 8.06
N SER A 101 -21.35 49.51 8.98
CA SER A 101 -22.69 50.05 8.77
C SER A 101 -22.69 51.05 7.61
N THR A 102 -23.11 50.60 6.43
CA THR A 102 -23.48 51.46 5.31
C THR A 102 -24.94 51.18 4.95
N PRO A 103 -25.86 52.15 5.09
CA PRO A 103 -27.24 51.99 4.64
C PRO A 103 -27.34 52.20 3.11
N GLN A 104 -27.96 51.22 2.43
CA GLN A 104 -28.84 51.29 1.23
C GLN A 104 -28.53 52.37 0.16
N GLN A 105 -28.40 52.09 -1.14
CA GLN A 105 -29.35 51.42 -2.06
C GLN A 105 -28.61 51.09 -3.37
N ASN A 106 -28.90 49.99 -4.05
CA ASN A 106 -29.62 50.05 -5.33
C ASN A 106 -29.98 48.67 -5.86
N GLN A 107 -31.16 48.60 -6.45
CA GLN A 107 -31.71 47.47 -7.17
C GLN A 107 -30.81 47.17 -8.38
N ASN A 108 -30.50 45.91 -8.65
CA ASN A 108 -30.60 45.34 -9.99
C ASN A 108 -30.49 43.81 -9.94
N ASN A 109 -31.47 43.23 -10.61
CA ASN A 109 -31.79 41.84 -10.74
C ASN A 109 -31.12 41.31 -12.01
N GLU A 110 -30.11 40.45 -11.93
CA GLU A 110 -29.73 39.54 -13.02
C GLU A 110 -29.24 38.19 -12.46
N ARG A 111 -30.22 37.31 -12.26
CA ARG A 111 -30.22 35.91 -12.70
C ARG A 111 -28.88 35.37 -13.26
N TYR A 112 -28.20 34.51 -12.52
CA TYR A 112 -27.49 33.37 -13.09
C TYR A 112 -27.69 32.11 -12.24
N SER A 113 -28.32 31.13 -12.89
CA SER A 113 -28.60 29.74 -12.53
C SER A 113 -27.34 29.01 -12.00
N GLN A 114 -27.44 28.17 -10.94
CA GLN A 114 -27.68 26.71 -11.01
C GLN A 114 -26.52 26.00 -11.77
N ASP A 115 -25.73 25.06 -11.27
CA ASP A 115 -25.91 23.93 -10.34
C ASP A 115 -24.52 23.36 -9.99
N TYR A 116 -24.31 22.80 -8.80
CA TYR A 116 -23.28 21.77 -8.63
C TYR A 116 -23.85 20.66 -7.74
N ASP A 117 -24.00 19.50 -8.39
CA ASP A 117 -24.57 18.27 -7.89
C ASP A 117 -23.90 17.79 -6.60
N LEU A 118 -24.74 17.48 -5.60
CA LEU A 118 -24.37 16.61 -4.49
C LEU A 118 -24.31 15.18 -5.04
N ASP A 119 -23.11 14.64 -5.23
CA ASP A 119 -22.98 13.20 -5.43
C ASP A 119 -23.25 12.48 -4.10
N SER A 120 -24.45 11.92 -4.08
CA SER A 120 -25.02 10.97 -3.13
C SER A 120 -24.09 9.77 -2.93
N VAL A 121 -23.67 9.56 -1.68
CA VAL A 121 -23.02 8.31 -1.26
C VAL A 121 -24.08 7.19 -1.25
N SER A 122 -24.08 6.37 -2.28
CA SER A 122 -24.83 5.11 -2.29
C SER A 122 -23.90 3.99 -1.84
N ASP A 123 -24.07 3.57 -0.58
CA ASP A 123 -23.62 2.26 -0.14
C ASP A 123 -24.45 1.20 -0.88
N SER A 124 -23.78 0.32 -1.61
CA SER A 124 -24.34 -0.94 -2.07
C SER A 124 -23.31 -2.04 -1.87
N ASP A 125 -23.57 -2.81 -0.83
CA ASP A 125 -23.02 -4.14 -0.58
C ASP A 125 -23.55 -5.11 -1.66
N SER A 126 -22.65 -5.78 -2.38
CA SER A 126 -22.91 -7.09 -2.96
C SER A 126 -21.62 -7.79 -3.35
N SER A 127 -21.54 -9.03 -2.88
CA SER A 127 -20.44 -9.98 -2.94
C SER A 127 -20.08 -10.52 -4.34
N GLU A 128 -18.86 -11.09 -4.36
CA GLU A 128 -18.37 -12.29 -5.06
C GLU A 128 -18.35 -12.42 -6.61
N SER A 129 -17.14 -12.45 -7.18
CA SER A 129 -16.60 -13.58 -7.97
C SER A 129 -15.18 -13.32 -8.55
N SER A 130 -14.57 -14.39 -9.02
CA SER A 130 -13.16 -14.72 -9.23
C SER A 130 -12.35 -13.99 -10.33
N ASP A 131 -11.02 -14.14 -10.19
CA ASP A 131 -10.00 -14.42 -11.22
C ASP A 131 -9.15 -13.26 -11.84
N GLY A 132 -7.84 -13.52 -11.93
CA GLY A 132 -7.05 -13.18 -13.11
C GLY A 132 -6.21 -11.89 -13.18
N SER A 133 -4.93 -12.00 -12.79
CA SER A 133 -3.72 -11.47 -13.51
C SER A 133 -3.35 -9.95 -13.59
N GLU A 134 -2.21 -9.66 -12.94
CA GLU A 134 -1.00 -8.91 -13.41
C GLU A 134 -1.07 -7.44 -13.89
N HIS A 135 -0.64 -6.52 -13.03
CA HIS A 135 -0.24 -5.15 -13.38
C HIS A 135 1.28 -5.03 -13.64
N ARG A 136 1.64 -4.55 -14.84
CA ARG A 136 3.00 -4.15 -15.23
C ARG A 136 3.25 -2.67 -14.89
N ASN A 137 4.12 -2.38 -13.93
CA ASN A 137 4.60 -1.01 -13.69
C ASN A 137 5.95 -0.76 -14.37
N LYS A 138 6.01 0.23 -15.27
CA LYS A 138 7.22 0.73 -15.91
C LYS A 138 7.89 1.79 -15.00
N LYS A 139 9.19 1.63 -14.76
CA LYS A 139 10.04 2.46 -13.89
C LYS A 139 10.33 3.83 -14.52
N LEU A 140 10.14 4.92 -13.78
CA LEU A 140 10.70 6.25 -14.08
C LEU A 140 12.11 6.35 -13.48
N LYS A 141 13.03 6.95 -14.23
CA LYS A 141 14.44 7.17 -13.86
C LYS A 141 14.58 8.64 -13.44
N VAL A 142 15.01 8.89 -12.21
CA VAL A 142 15.34 10.23 -11.72
C VAL A 142 16.85 10.37 -11.71
N ASN A 143 17.34 11.43 -12.37
CA ASN A 143 18.74 11.81 -12.47
C ASN A 143 19.28 12.32 -11.14
N GLU A 144 20.51 11.95 -10.80
CA GLU A 144 21.29 12.56 -9.72
C GLU A 144 21.77 13.96 -10.14
N LEU A 145 21.55 14.95 -9.27
CA LEU A 145 22.21 16.24 -9.27
C LEU A 145 22.52 16.61 -7.81
N CYS A 146 23.77 17.03 -7.61
CA CYS A 146 24.49 17.38 -6.38
C CYS A 146 25.09 16.22 -5.57
#